data_AF-A0A8T5U349-F1
#
_entry.id   AF-A0A8T5U349-F1
#
_cell.length_a   1.000
_cell.length_b   1.000
_cell.length_c   1.000
_cell.angle_alpha   90.00
_cell.angle_beta   90.00
_cell.angle_gamma   90.00
#
_symmetry.space_group_name_H-M   'P 1'
#
loop_
_entity.id
_entity.type
_entity.pdbx_description
1 polymer ?
#
loop_
_entity_poly.entity_id
_entity_poly.type
_entity_poly.pdbx_seq_one_letter_code
_entity_poly.pdbx_strand_id
1 'polypeptide(L)'
;YNTKDGATKEILNLINEFNIKPTIVMWHCFSGPDEYGTILPKKGHTLSVPSSAYGVNKWRRVTKQSPLTALVTETDSYYQHPYLRGPVNVPLNVKYSIAAIAYSHNVPQHDVSRITVENAIKFFNLDEEI
;
A
#
# COMPACT_ATOMS: atom_id res chain seq x y z
N TYR A 1 -13.47 -11.02 -16.89
CA TYR A 1 -13.62 -10.69 -15.46
C TYR A 1 -13.02 -11.73 -14.52
N ASN A 2 -13.29 -13.03 -14.67
CA ASN A 2 -12.83 -14.07 -13.71
C ASN A 2 -11.40 -14.59 -13.96
N THR A 3 -10.48 -13.69 -14.34
CA THR A 3 -9.05 -13.99 -14.51
C THR A 3 -8.26 -13.41 -13.35
N LYS A 4 -7.03 -13.90 -13.12
CA LYS A 4 -6.18 -13.51 -11.97
C LYS A 4 -6.04 -11.99 -11.76
N ASP A 5 -6.06 -11.20 -12.84
CA ASP A 5 -5.93 -9.75 -12.84
C ASP A 5 -7.12 -9.00 -13.48
N GLY A 6 -8.26 -9.69 -13.66
CA GLY A 6 -9.39 -9.15 -14.44
C GLY A 6 -9.91 -7.82 -13.91
N ALA A 7 -10.08 -7.70 -12.59
CA ALA A 7 -10.51 -6.45 -11.97
C ALA A 7 -9.45 -5.34 -12.10
N THR A 8 -8.17 -5.67 -11.92
CA THR A 8 -7.07 -4.71 -12.06
C THR A 8 -7.00 -4.14 -13.47
N LYS A 9 -7.15 -4.99 -14.50
CA LYS A 9 -7.20 -4.55 -15.90
C LYS A 9 -8.37 -3.62 -16.18
N GLU A 10 -9.55 -3.96 -15.68
CA GLU A 10 -10.75 -3.13 -15.87
C GLU A 10 -10.58 -1.75 -15.24
N ILE A 11 -10.09 -1.70 -14.00
CA ILE A 11 -9.81 -0.44 -13.31
C ILE A 11 -8.78 0.40 -14.10
N LEU A 12 -7.73 -0.22 -14.62
CA LEU A 12 -6.73 0.48 -15.43
C LEU A 12 -7.30 0.99 -16.76
N ASN A 13 -8.22 0.25 -17.39
CA ASN A 13 -8.92 0.71 -18.58
C ASN A 13 -9.75 1.96 -18.28
N LEU A 14 -10.54 1.93 -17.20
CA LEU A 14 -11.33 3.08 -16.75
C LEU A 14 -10.46 4.29 -16.42
N ILE A 15 -9.35 4.10 -15.70
CA ILE A 15 -8.40 5.18 -15.39
C ILE A 15 -7.91 5.85 -16.69
N ASN A 16 -7.58 5.06 -17.71
CA ASN A 16 -7.13 5.60 -18.99
C ASN A 16 -8.28 6.28 -19.76
N GLU A 17 -9.45 5.65 -19.83
CA GLU A 17 -10.63 6.17 -20.54
C GLU A 17 -11.06 7.54 -20.01
N PHE A 18 -11.08 7.69 -18.68
CA PHE A 18 -11.43 8.94 -18.02
C PHE A 18 -10.24 9.90 -17.86
N ASN A 19 -9.07 9.59 -18.44
CA ASN A 19 -7.85 10.39 -18.35
C ASN A 19 -7.47 10.77 -16.90
N ILE A 20 -7.69 9.85 -15.96
CA ILE A 20 -7.37 10.05 -14.55
C ILE A 20 -5.85 10.02 -14.40
N LYS A 21 -5.28 11.08 -13.82
CA LYS A 21 -3.84 11.15 -13.56
C LYS A 21 -3.43 10.03 -12.60
N PRO A 22 -2.47 9.15 -12.96
CA PRO A 22 -2.05 8.07 -12.08
C PRO A 22 -1.56 8.55 -10.69
N THR A 23 -0.98 9.75 -10.63
CA THR A 23 -0.41 10.35 -9.42
C THR A 23 -1.43 10.67 -8.33
N ILE A 24 -2.73 10.72 -8.66
CA ILE A 24 -3.82 10.91 -7.69
C ILE A 24 -4.55 9.61 -7.35
N VAL A 25 -4.05 8.47 -7.84
CA VAL A 25 -4.68 7.17 -7.64
C VAL A 25 -3.87 6.33 -6.65
N MET A 26 -4.50 5.97 -5.55
CA MET A 26 -3.99 5.01 -4.58
C MET A 26 -4.75 3.69 -4.70
N TRP A 27 -4.00 2.59 -4.72
CA TRP A 27 -4.54 1.24 -4.61
C TRP A 27 -4.59 0.87 -3.13
N HIS A 28 -5.76 1.12 -2.54
CA HIS A 28 -6.05 0.78 -1.15
C HIS A 28 -5.93 -0.74 -0.92
N CYS A 29 -5.36 -1.13 0.23
CA CYS A 29 -5.13 -2.49 0.66
C CYS A 29 -4.61 -3.34 -0.50
N PHE A 30 -3.45 -2.97 -1.06
CA PHE A 30 -3.01 -3.53 -2.33
C PHE A 30 -2.70 -5.03 -2.20
N SER A 31 -3.51 -5.85 -2.86
CA SER A 31 -3.52 -7.31 -2.68
C SER A 31 -2.85 -8.09 -3.82
N GLY A 32 -2.24 -7.37 -4.76
CA GLY A 32 -1.70 -7.90 -6.00
C GLY A 32 -2.71 -7.87 -7.14
N PRO A 33 -2.42 -8.56 -8.26
CA PRO A 33 -1.33 -9.53 -8.43
C PRO A 33 0.10 -8.95 -8.31
N ASP A 34 1.08 -9.81 -7.99
CA ASP A 34 2.48 -9.43 -7.71
C ASP A 34 3.11 -8.53 -8.79
N GLU A 35 2.82 -8.76 -10.08
CA GLU A 35 3.34 -7.95 -11.20
C GLU A 35 2.91 -6.47 -11.13
N TYR A 36 1.72 -6.21 -10.60
CA TYR A 36 1.19 -4.86 -10.44
C TYR A 36 1.88 -4.09 -9.32
N GLY A 37 2.55 -4.79 -8.39
CA GLY A 37 3.42 -4.16 -7.40
C GLY A 37 4.57 -3.37 -8.01
N THR A 38 4.98 -3.73 -9.23
CA THR A 38 6.03 -3.01 -9.98
C THR A 38 5.45 -2.10 -11.05
N ILE A 39 4.38 -2.54 -11.75
CA ILE A 39 3.78 -1.79 -12.86
C ILE A 39 3.10 -0.51 -12.36
N LEU A 40 2.35 -0.59 -11.27
CA LEU A 40 1.55 0.54 -10.78
C LEU A 40 2.44 1.71 -10.29
N PRO A 41 3.49 1.48 -9.47
CA PRO A 41 4.42 2.55 -9.10
C PRO A 41 5.12 3.19 -10.30
N LYS A 42 5.52 2.40 -11.32
CA LYS A 42 6.13 2.94 -12.54
C LYS A 42 5.22 3.89 -13.31
N LYS A 43 3.91 3.71 -13.21
CA LYS A 43 2.91 4.61 -13.81
C LYS A 43 2.59 5.82 -12.92
N GLY A 44 3.10 5.87 -11.69
CA GLY A 44 2.88 6.96 -10.73
C GLY A 44 1.77 6.70 -9.70
N HIS A 45 1.21 5.49 -9.65
CA HIS A 45 0.22 5.13 -8.63
C HIS A 45 0.88 4.92 -7.26
N THR A 46 0.11 5.17 -6.20
CA THR A 46 0.49 4.85 -4.81
C THR A 46 -0.14 3.53 -4.39
N LEU A 47 0.56 2.73 -3.58
CA LEU A 47 0.04 1.47 -3.00
C LEU A 47 0.01 1.59 -1.48
N SER A 48 -1.10 1.23 -0.84
CA SER A 48 -1.15 1.16 0.62
C SER A 48 -0.89 -0.26 1.13
N VAL A 49 -0.16 -0.36 2.24
CA VAL A 49 0.22 -1.62 2.88
C VAL A 49 -0.47 -1.72 4.24
N PRO A 50 -1.36 -2.71 4.46
CA PRO A 50 -2.07 -2.84 5.73
C PRO A 50 -1.20 -3.45 6.83
N SER A 51 -1.57 -3.22 8.10
CA SER A 51 -0.86 -3.79 9.28
C SER A 51 -0.79 -5.32 9.26
N SER A 52 -1.75 -6.00 8.63
CA SER A 52 -1.75 -7.46 8.42
C SER A 52 -0.58 -7.95 7.57
N ALA A 53 0.12 -7.08 6.83
CA ALA A 53 1.36 -7.43 6.13
C ALA A 53 2.45 -7.95 7.07
N TYR A 54 2.33 -7.68 8.37
CA TYR A 54 3.21 -8.22 9.41
C TYR A 54 3.07 -9.74 9.53
N GLY A 55 1.86 -10.23 9.81
CA GLY A 55 1.59 -11.67 9.97
C GLY A 55 1.28 -12.41 8.66
N VAL A 56 0.77 -11.72 7.63
CA VAL A 56 0.28 -12.33 6.40
C VAL A 56 1.18 -11.95 5.22
N ASN A 57 1.83 -12.96 4.62
CA ASN A 57 2.79 -12.75 3.54
C ASN A 57 2.18 -12.13 2.27
N LYS A 58 0.87 -12.27 2.02
CA LYS A 58 0.20 -11.78 0.80
C LYS A 58 0.56 -10.32 0.49
N TRP A 59 0.27 -9.42 1.43
CA TRP A 59 0.45 -7.97 1.29
C TRP A 59 1.91 -7.58 1.16
N ARG A 60 2.76 -8.22 1.96
CA ARG A 60 4.20 -7.98 1.97
C ARG A 60 4.88 -8.47 0.70
N ARG A 61 4.43 -9.59 0.14
CA ARG A 61 4.96 -10.16 -1.10
C ARG A 61 4.65 -9.28 -2.31
N VAL A 62 3.40 -8.84 -2.44
CA VAL A 62 2.95 -8.06 -3.60
C VAL A 62 3.55 -6.65 -3.65
N THR A 63 4.00 -6.11 -2.51
CA THR A 63 4.64 -4.78 -2.43
C THR A 63 6.17 -4.82 -2.31
N LYS A 64 6.78 -6.01 -2.23
CA LYS A 64 8.24 -6.16 -2.00
C LYS A 64 9.12 -5.47 -3.06
N GLN A 65 8.64 -5.37 -4.29
CA GLN A 65 9.39 -4.79 -5.41
C GLN A 65 8.98 -3.33 -5.70
N SER A 66 8.04 -2.79 -4.93
CA SER A 66 7.61 -1.41 -5.07
C SER A 66 8.68 -0.48 -4.48
N PRO A 67 8.98 0.67 -5.11
CA PRO A 67 9.83 1.66 -4.48
C PRO A 67 9.15 2.23 -3.23
N LEU A 68 9.89 2.47 -2.14
CA LEU A 68 9.34 3.02 -0.89
C LEU A 68 8.60 4.34 -1.11
N THR A 69 9.02 5.15 -2.08
CA THR A 69 8.41 6.43 -2.48
C THR A 69 7.02 6.29 -3.12
N ALA A 70 6.55 5.08 -3.39
CA ALA A 70 5.21 4.79 -3.89
C ALA A 70 4.35 4.03 -2.86
N LEU A 71 4.85 3.85 -1.64
CA LEU A 71 4.16 3.12 -0.58
C LEU A 71 3.63 4.08 0.49
N VAL A 72 2.43 3.79 0.99
CA VAL A 72 1.90 4.37 2.23
C VAL A 72 1.50 3.23 3.18
N THR A 73 1.47 3.51 4.47
CA THR A 73 1.04 2.53 5.49
C THR A 73 -0.40 2.74 5.87
N GLU A 74 -1.13 1.67 6.14
CA GLU A 74 -2.49 1.74 6.67
C GLU A 74 -2.76 0.64 7.70
N THR A 75 -3.90 0.75 8.38
CA THR A 75 -4.40 -0.32 9.25
C THR A 75 -5.67 -0.98 8.72
N ASP A 76 -6.46 -0.29 7.89
CA ASP A 76 -7.80 -0.73 7.50
C ASP A 76 -8.67 -1.11 8.72
N SER A 77 -8.46 -0.39 9.84
CA SER A 77 -9.17 -0.64 11.09
C SER A 77 -10.67 -0.43 10.89
N TYR A 78 -11.53 -1.32 11.37
CA TYR A 78 -11.32 -2.37 12.39
C TYR A 78 -10.86 -3.75 11.85
N TYR A 79 -10.56 -3.88 10.55
CA TYR A 79 -10.06 -5.10 9.89
C TYR A 79 -8.52 -5.16 9.84
N GLN A 80 -7.94 -6.11 9.09
CA GLN A 80 -6.50 -6.26 8.84
C GLN A 80 -5.61 -6.25 10.10
N HIS A 81 -6.11 -6.86 11.18
CA HIS A 81 -5.33 -7.00 12.40
C HIS A 81 -3.98 -7.71 12.11
N PRO A 82 -2.86 -7.21 12.66
CA PRO A 82 -1.49 -7.62 12.28
C PRO A 82 -1.19 -9.11 12.44
N TYR A 83 -1.90 -9.81 13.34
CA TYR A 83 -1.57 -11.17 13.76
C TYR A 83 -2.65 -12.22 13.48
N LEU A 84 -3.93 -11.84 13.50
CA LEU A 84 -5.05 -12.78 13.61
C LEU A 84 -6.24 -12.24 12.83
N ARG A 85 -7.01 -13.13 12.19
CA ARG A 85 -8.29 -12.77 11.59
C ARG A 85 -9.37 -12.80 12.67
N GLY A 86 -10.17 -11.73 12.78
CA GLY A 86 -11.31 -11.65 13.71
C GLY A 86 -11.18 -10.58 14.80
N PRO A 87 -10.04 -10.46 15.51
CA PRO A 87 -9.86 -9.40 16.50
C PRO A 87 -9.95 -8.00 15.90
N VAL A 88 -10.46 -7.05 16.71
CA VAL A 88 -10.56 -5.62 16.34
C VAL A 88 -9.18 -5.03 16.16
N ASN A 89 -8.93 -4.45 14.99
CA ASN A 89 -7.73 -3.67 14.74
C ASN A 89 -7.93 -2.19 15.11
N VAL A 90 -6.82 -1.51 15.39
CA VAL A 90 -6.81 -0.10 15.79
C VAL A 90 -5.74 0.68 15.03
N PRO A 91 -5.89 2.01 14.85
CA PRO A 91 -4.91 2.83 14.12
C PRO A 91 -3.46 2.73 14.63
N LEU A 92 -3.26 2.54 15.94
CA LEU A 92 -1.93 2.38 16.55
C LEU A 92 -1.14 1.18 15.99
N ASN A 93 -1.81 0.20 15.40
CA ASN A 93 -1.16 -0.96 14.77
C ASN A 93 -0.50 -0.64 13.43
N VAL A 94 -0.54 0.61 12.94
CA VAL A 94 0.17 1.03 11.72
C VAL A 94 1.68 0.75 11.80
N LYS A 95 2.28 0.75 12.99
CA LYS A 95 3.67 0.35 13.24
C LYS A 95 4.02 -1.05 12.71
N TYR A 96 3.04 -1.95 12.61
CA TYR A 96 3.25 -3.29 12.06
C TYR A 96 3.30 -3.29 10.53
N SER A 97 2.63 -2.35 9.87
CA SER A 97 2.83 -2.11 8.44
C SER A 97 4.25 -1.60 8.18
N ILE A 98 4.73 -0.63 8.98
CA ILE A 98 6.10 -0.11 8.93
C ILE A 98 7.12 -1.27 9.08
N ALA A 99 6.95 -2.10 10.10
CA ALA A 99 7.84 -3.25 10.33
C ALA A 99 7.79 -4.27 9.18
N ALA A 100 6.62 -4.50 8.58
CA ALA A 100 6.48 -5.41 7.44
C ALA A 100 7.20 -4.92 6.18
N ILE A 101 7.11 -3.63 5.88
CA ILE A 101 7.80 -2.98 4.76
C ILE A 101 9.31 -2.99 5.01
N ALA A 102 9.75 -2.60 6.20
CA ALA A 102 11.16 -2.58 6.59
C ALA A 102 11.83 -3.94 6.38
N TYR A 103 11.14 -5.00 6.81
CA TYR A 103 11.59 -6.38 6.60
C TYR A 103 11.66 -6.75 5.12
N SER A 104 10.64 -6.44 4.30
CA SER A 104 10.62 -6.87 2.89
C SER A 104 11.60 -6.10 2.01
N HIS A 105 11.87 -4.83 2.34
CA HIS A 105 12.76 -3.95 1.59
C HIS A 105 14.19 -3.92 2.15
N ASN A 106 14.44 -4.60 3.28
CA ASN A 106 15.74 -4.65 3.95
C ASN A 106 16.29 -3.25 4.28
N VAL A 107 15.45 -2.42 4.89
CA VAL A 107 15.78 -1.04 5.33
C VAL A 107 15.35 -0.81 6.78
N PRO A 108 15.91 0.20 7.48
CA PRO A 108 15.47 0.57 8.81
C PRO A 108 13.99 1.01 8.88
N GLN A 109 13.31 0.67 9.99
CA GLN A 109 11.93 1.12 10.23
C GLN A 109 11.78 2.65 10.26
N HIS A 110 12.80 3.35 10.75
CA HIS A 110 12.85 4.83 10.73
C HIS A 110 12.71 5.38 9.31
N ASP A 111 13.42 4.80 8.34
CA ASP A 111 13.38 5.28 6.96
C ASP A 111 12.04 4.99 6.31
N VAL A 112 11.44 3.83 6.58
CA VAL A 112 10.08 3.51 6.15
C VAL A 112 9.09 4.50 6.75
N SER A 113 9.15 4.74 8.06
CA SER A 113 8.25 5.69 8.74
C SER A 113 8.34 7.07 8.11
N ARG A 114 9.56 7.61 7.96
CA ARG A 114 9.78 8.94 7.38
C ARG A 114 9.27 9.02 5.94
N ILE A 115 9.68 8.11 5.07
CA ILE A 115 9.31 8.12 3.65
C ILE A 115 7.80 7.93 3.46
N THR A 116 7.17 7.02 4.21
CA THR A 116 5.73 6.75 4.06
C THR A 116 4.87 7.91 4.59
N VAL A 117 5.34 8.64 5.60
CA VAL A 117 4.72 9.91 6.04
C VAL A 117 4.86 10.99 4.97
N GLU A 118 6.07 11.20 4.42
CA GLU A 118 6.30 12.14 3.31
C GLU A 118 5.37 11.84 2.12
N ASN A 119 5.23 10.55 1.77
CA ASN A 119 4.33 10.11 0.70
C ASN A 119 2.86 10.39 1.03
N ALA A 120 2.42 10.14 2.27
CA ALA A 120 1.05 10.38 2.70
C ALA A 120 0.71 11.88 2.70
N ILE A 121 1.59 12.72 3.23
CA ILE A 121 1.45 14.19 3.20
C ILE A 121 1.29 14.66 1.75
N LYS A 122 2.17 14.21 0.86
CA LYS A 122 2.12 14.57 -0.56
C LYS A 122 0.86 14.06 -1.26
N PHE A 123 0.46 12.82 -1.02
CA PHE A 123 -0.67 12.20 -1.71
C PHE A 123 -2.01 12.77 -1.26
N PHE A 124 -2.21 12.92 0.05
CA PHE A 124 -3.45 13.43 0.63
C PHE A 124 -3.48 14.95 0.74
N ASN A 125 -2.39 15.64 0.38
CA ASN A 125 -2.24 17.08 0.51
C ASN A 125 -2.54 17.54 1.95
N LEU A 126 -1.86 16.92 2.92
CA LEU A 126 -1.99 17.24 4.34
C LEU A 126 -1.13 18.46 4.67
N ASP A 127 -1.61 19.30 5.60
CA ASP A 127 -0.81 20.39 6.14
C ASP A 127 0.34 19.84 7.00
N GLU A 128 1.51 20.46 6.92
CA GLU A 128 2.74 20.00 7.62
C GLU A 128 2.69 20.19 9.15
N GLU A 129 1.61 20.76 9.70
CA GLU A 129 1.42 20.95 11.16
C GLU A 129 0.89 19.66 11.85
N ILE A 130 1.62 18.55 11.73
CA ILE A 130 1.37 17.30 12.48
C ILE A 130 2.46 17.05 13.52
#